data_AF-A0AA96JWK4-F1
#
_entry.id   AF-A0AA96JWK4-F1
#
_cell.length_a   1.000
_cell.length_b   1.000
_cell.length_c   1.000
_cell.angle_alpha   90.00
_cell.angle_beta   90.00
_cell.angle_gamma   90.00
#
_symmetry.space_group_name_H-M   'P 1'
#
loop_
_entity.id
_entity.type
_entity.pdbx_description
1 polymer ?
#
loop_
_entity_poly.entity_id
_entity_poly.type
_entity_poly.pdbx_seq_one_letter_code
_entity_poly.pdbx_strand_id
1 'polypeptide(L)'
;MKKLVMVGLLLWYIGFFLVMGWSPLDPESWAFSNILPLLFVGVLTLSYRQLPFSIASYVLMALFLTLHTIGSHYTYAQVPFGVWLEELFELPRNHFDRIVHFCFGLFFGYPLLELFERVPGMSAWIRAGMVVVTLVGLGGLWEILESWVTRIVHPELGLAYLGAQGDIWDAQKDMAATLYGALLWLAIMVCSWKWKGVLFIRITGKDGRSSTCV
;
A
#
# COMPACT_ATOMS: atom_id res chain seq x y z
N MET A 1 17.30 19.10 -6.15
CA MET A 1 16.72 17.87 -6.73
C MET A 1 15.67 17.22 -5.83
N LYS A 2 16.00 16.69 -4.63
CA LYS A 2 15.02 15.99 -3.77
C LYS A 2 13.73 16.78 -3.52
N LYS A 3 13.83 18.05 -3.12
CA LYS A 3 12.67 18.94 -2.90
C LYS A 3 11.79 19.09 -4.14
N LEU A 4 12.38 19.18 -5.33
CA LEU A 4 11.64 19.30 -6.60
C LEU A 4 10.85 18.04 -6.90
N VAL A 5 11.44 16.85 -6.67
CA VAL A 5 10.73 15.58 -6.83
C VAL A 5 9.54 15.48 -5.88
N MET A 6 9.72 15.86 -4.61
CA MET A 6 8.64 15.82 -3.61
C MET A 6 7.49 16.76 -3.95
N VAL A 7 7.80 18.00 -4.34
CA VAL A 7 6.79 18.95 -4.81
C VAL A 7 6.11 18.44 -6.07
N GLY A 8 6.87 17.85 -7.00
CA GLY A 8 6.32 17.24 -8.21
C GLY A 8 5.32 16.12 -7.92
N LEU A 9 5.64 15.21 -6.98
CA LEU A 9 4.72 14.13 -6.58
C LEU A 9 3.46 14.66 -5.90
N LEU A 10 3.59 15.68 -5.05
CA LEU A 10 2.44 16.31 -4.41
C LEU A 10 1.53 17.01 -5.42
N LEU A 11 2.12 17.79 -6.34
CA LEU A 11 1.37 18.45 -7.41
C LEU A 11 0.72 17.44 -8.36
N TRP A 12 1.42 16.34 -8.67
CA TRP A 12 0.85 15.23 -9.42
C TRP A 12 -0.40 14.69 -8.73
N TYR A 13 -0.29 14.32 -7.44
CA TYR A 13 -1.42 13.74 -6.73
C TYR A 13 -2.58 14.73 -6.61
N ILE A 14 -2.33 16.00 -6.29
CA ILE A 14 -3.39 17.02 -6.22
C ILE A 14 -4.07 17.20 -7.59
N GLY A 15 -3.30 17.34 -8.67
CA GLY A 15 -3.86 17.50 -10.01
C GLY A 15 -4.67 16.27 -10.43
N PHE A 16 -4.12 15.08 -10.21
CA PHE A 16 -4.79 13.82 -10.52
C PHE A 16 -6.09 13.67 -9.71
N PHE A 17 -6.05 13.96 -8.41
CA PHE A 17 -7.20 13.92 -7.52
C PHE A 17 -8.32 14.87 -7.99
N LEU A 18 -7.98 16.09 -8.41
CA LEU A 18 -8.96 17.04 -8.92
C LEU A 18 -9.57 16.60 -10.26
N VAL A 19 -8.76 16.02 -11.16
CA VAL A 19 -9.25 15.48 -12.44
C VAL A 19 -10.19 14.30 -12.20
N MET A 20 -9.80 13.35 -11.36
CA MET A 20 -10.65 12.20 -11.02
C MET A 20 -11.84 12.62 -10.14
N GLY A 21 -11.75 13.71 -9.40
CA GLY A 21 -12.89 14.29 -8.67
C GLY A 21 -13.89 15.01 -9.58
N TRP A 22 -13.56 15.19 -10.86
CA TRP A 22 -14.50 15.72 -11.83
C TRP A 22 -15.47 14.63 -12.27
N SER A 23 -16.72 14.72 -11.79
CA SER A 23 -17.81 13.80 -12.14
C SER A 23 -17.49 12.31 -11.87
N PRO A 24 -17.19 11.91 -10.62
CA PRO A 24 -17.06 10.50 -10.26
C PRO A 24 -18.37 9.74 -10.49
N LEU A 25 -18.29 8.41 -10.68
CA LEU A 25 -19.48 7.58 -10.93
C LEU A 25 -20.49 7.64 -9.78
N ASP A 26 -20.00 7.67 -8.55
CA ASP A 26 -20.79 7.86 -7.34
C ASP A 26 -20.14 8.96 -6.48
N PRO A 27 -20.70 10.18 -6.42
CA PRO A 27 -20.16 11.28 -5.62
C PRO A 27 -20.11 11.01 -4.11
N GLU A 28 -21.04 10.21 -3.58
CA GLU A 28 -21.08 9.89 -2.14
C GLU A 28 -19.96 8.92 -1.81
N SER A 29 -19.88 7.80 -2.56
CA SER A 29 -18.77 6.84 -2.46
C SER A 29 -17.41 7.54 -2.62
N TRP A 30 -17.29 8.40 -3.63
CA TRP A 30 -16.09 9.20 -3.87
C TRP A 30 -15.68 10.03 -2.65
N ALA A 31 -16.63 10.74 -2.04
CA ALA A 31 -16.33 11.56 -0.87
C ALA A 31 -15.83 10.69 0.30
N PHE A 32 -16.52 9.59 0.60
CA PHE A 32 -16.16 8.70 1.71
C PHE A 32 -14.82 8.00 1.52
N SER A 33 -14.60 7.37 0.37
CA SER A 33 -13.38 6.61 0.08
C SER A 33 -12.13 7.48 0.06
N ASN A 34 -12.27 8.81 -0.11
CA ASN A 34 -11.14 9.74 -0.17
C ASN A 34 -10.85 10.47 1.16
N ILE A 35 -11.65 10.31 2.22
CA ILE A 35 -11.36 10.90 3.54
C ILE A 35 -9.99 10.44 4.05
N LEU A 36 -9.76 9.13 4.09
CA LEU A 36 -8.52 8.57 4.63
C LEU A 36 -7.27 8.90 3.78
N PRO A 37 -7.29 8.77 2.44
CA PRO A 37 -6.20 9.24 1.57
C PRO A 37 -5.85 10.72 1.76
N LEU A 38 -6.85 11.61 1.86
CA LEU A 38 -6.62 13.04 2.06
C LEU A 38 -6.01 13.33 3.43
N LEU A 39 -6.50 12.68 4.49
CA LEU A 39 -5.90 12.75 5.82
C LEU A 39 -4.46 12.25 5.81
N PHE A 40 -4.18 11.13 5.14
CA PHE A 40 -2.84 10.57 5.00
C PHE A 40 -1.88 11.54 4.31
N VAL A 41 -2.27 12.13 3.18
CA VAL A 41 -1.46 13.14 2.48
C VAL A 41 -1.26 14.40 3.33
N GLY A 42 -2.30 14.84 4.05
CA GLY A 42 -2.20 15.94 5.01
C GLY A 42 -1.17 15.67 6.10
N VAL A 43 -1.23 14.49 6.73
CA VAL A 43 -0.26 14.04 7.74
C VAL A 43 1.15 13.98 7.17
N LEU A 44 1.35 13.40 5.98
CA LEU A 44 2.67 13.35 5.33
C LEU A 44 3.23 14.75 5.07
N THR A 45 2.38 15.68 4.63
CA THR A 45 2.79 17.05 4.31
C THR A 45 3.17 17.82 5.58
N LEU A 46 2.35 17.73 6.64
CA LEU A 46 2.60 18.40 7.91
C LEU A 46 3.78 17.80 8.69
N SER A 47 3.96 16.49 8.62
CA SER A 47 5.04 15.77 9.31
C SER A 47 6.37 15.78 8.54
N TYR A 48 6.41 16.24 7.28
CA TYR A 48 7.59 16.16 6.41
C TYR A 48 8.92 16.58 7.06
N ARG A 49 8.90 17.63 7.88
CA ARG A 49 10.12 18.14 8.54
C ARG A 49 10.57 17.28 9.73
N GLN A 50 9.64 16.58 10.37
CA GLN A 50 9.89 15.78 11.58
C GLN A 50 10.12 14.31 11.24
N LEU A 51 9.41 13.79 10.23
CA LEU A 51 9.43 12.41 9.79
C LEU A 51 9.64 12.32 8.26
N PRO A 52 10.81 12.72 7.73
CA PRO A 52 11.06 12.66 6.30
C PRO A 52 11.27 11.23 5.83
N PHE A 53 10.50 10.79 4.83
CA PHE A 53 10.72 9.50 4.16
C PHE A 53 11.71 9.62 2.99
N SER A 54 12.19 8.49 2.48
CA SER A 54 12.98 8.47 1.25
C SER A 54 12.14 8.82 0.01
N ILE A 55 12.80 9.24 -1.08
CA ILE A 55 12.13 9.49 -2.36
C ILE A 55 11.37 8.25 -2.83
N ALA A 56 11.95 7.06 -2.67
CA ALA A 56 11.32 5.81 -3.09
C ALA A 56 10.01 5.57 -2.32
N SER A 57 10.01 5.80 -1.01
CA SER A 57 8.79 5.71 -0.19
C SER A 57 7.70 6.67 -0.67
N TYR A 58 8.03 7.93 -0.95
CA TYR A 58 7.05 8.88 -1.50
C TYR A 58 6.53 8.50 -2.89
N VAL A 59 7.39 7.95 -3.76
CA VAL A 59 6.96 7.44 -5.08
C VAL A 59 5.99 6.27 -4.91
N LEU A 60 6.32 5.29 -4.07
CA LEU A 60 5.47 4.13 -3.80
C LEU A 60 4.11 4.53 -3.21
N MET A 61 4.11 5.46 -2.25
CA MET A 61 2.87 6.04 -1.70
C MET A 61 2.05 6.75 -2.78
N ALA A 62 2.68 7.57 -3.63
CA ALA A 62 2.00 8.29 -4.70
C ALA A 62 1.41 7.35 -5.76
N LEU A 63 2.10 6.25 -6.10
CA LEU A 63 1.61 5.21 -6.99
C LEU A 63 0.38 4.53 -6.40
N PHE A 64 0.43 4.12 -5.13
CA PHE A 64 -0.72 3.55 -4.44
C PHE A 64 -1.90 4.52 -4.42
N LEU A 65 -1.67 5.78 -4.01
CA LEU A 65 -2.70 6.80 -3.96
C LEU A 65 -3.33 7.06 -5.33
N THR A 66 -2.54 7.01 -6.41
CA THR A 66 -3.05 7.11 -7.78
C THR A 66 -4.00 5.94 -8.11
N LEU A 67 -3.62 4.71 -7.78
CA LEU A 67 -4.47 3.52 -7.97
C LEU A 67 -5.76 3.61 -7.16
N HIS A 68 -5.67 4.03 -5.90
CA HIS A 68 -6.83 4.25 -5.02
C HIS A 68 -7.78 5.29 -5.61
N THR A 69 -7.26 6.44 -6.07
CA THR A 69 -8.06 7.50 -6.67
C THR A 69 -8.74 7.02 -7.97
N ILE A 70 -8.09 6.16 -8.76
CA ILE A 70 -8.74 5.52 -9.92
C ILE A 70 -9.89 4.61 -9.45
N GLY A 71 -9.63 3.74 -8.48
CA GLY A 71 -10.63 2.86 -7.89
C GLY A 71 -11.85 3.63 -7.42
N SER A 72 -11.63 4.64 -6.57
CA SER A 72 -12.71 5.44 -6.01
C SER A 72 -13.56 6.16 -7.06
N HIS A 73 -12.98 6.64 -8.17
CA HIS A 73 -13.74 7.33 -9.23
C HIS A 73 -14.73 6.39 -9.90
N TYR A 74 -14.31 5.15 -10.14
CA TYR A 74 -15.11 4.12 -10.81
C TYR A 74 -15.69 3.09 -9.83
N THR A 75 -15.83 3.44 -8.54
CA THR A 75 -16.34 2.57 -7.47
C THR A 75 -15.69 1.17 -7.39
N TYR A 76 -14.42 1.07 -7.81
CA TYR A 76 -13.58 -0.13 -7.95
C TYR A 76 -14.11 -1.20 -8.93
N ALA A 77 -15.37 -1.61 -8.80
CA ALA A 77 -16.02 -2.62 -9.62
C ALA A 77 -16.17 -2.20 -11.10
N GLN A 78 -16.18 -0.89 -11.40
CA GLN A 78 -16.34 -0.39 -12.77
C GLN A 78 -15.05 0.17 -13.37
N VAL A 79 -13.89 -0.06 -12.73
CA VAL A 79 -12.63 0.42 -13.29
C VAL A 79 -12.38 -0.25 -14.65
N PRO A 80 -12.19 0.51 -15.74
CA PRO A 80 -12.09 -0.06 -17.09
C PRO A 80 -10.98 -1.11 -17.25
N PHE A 81 -9.84 -0.92 -16.58
CA PHE A 81 -8.76 -1.90 -16.59
C PHE A 81 -9.17 -3.25 -15.98
N GLY A 82 -9.99 -3.21 -14.92
CA GLY A 82 -10.48 -4.41 -14.27
C GLY A 82 -11.53 -5.15 -15.11
N VAL A 83 -12.44 -4.41 -15.75
CA VAL A 83 -13.41 -4.98 -16.71
C VAL A 83 -12.69 -5.62 -17.91
N TRP A 84 -11.66 -4.96 -18.43
CA TRP A 84 -10.84 -5.53 -19.51
C TRP A 84 -10.16 -6.85 -19.10
N LEU A 85 -9.62 -6.93 -17.87
CA LEU A 85 -9.04 -8.17 -17.36
C LEU A 85 -10.10 -9.25 -17.15
N GLU A 86 -11.27 -8.87 -16.68
CA GLU A 86 -12.41 -9.77 -16.49
C GLU A 86 -12.78 -10.46 -17.82
N GLU A 87 -12.96 -9.67 -18.88
CA GLU A 87 -13.27 -10.18 -20.22
C GLU A 87 -12.13 -11.01 -20.80
N LEU A 88 -10.88 -10.55 -20.67
CA LEU A 88 -9.71 -11.20 -21.27
C LEU A 88 -9.44 -12.60 -20.68
N PHE A 89 -9.69 -12.79 -19.38
CA PHE A 89 -9.42 -14.03 -18.67
C PHE A 89 -10.69 -14.80 -18.28
N GLU A 90 -11.85 -14.37 -18.76
CA GLU A 90 -13.18 -14.93 -18.42
C GLU A 90 -13.37 -15.06 -16.90
N LEU A 91 -12.95 -14.03 -16.16
CA LEU A 91 -13.03 -14.03 -14.71
C LEU A 91 -14.49 -13.82 -14.27
N PRO A 92 -14.87 -14.35 -13.10
CA PRO A 92 -16.24 -14.20 -12.61
C PRO A 92 -16.59 -12.78 -12.16
N ARG A 93 -15.58 -11.89 -12.00
CA ARG A 93 -15.75 -10.50 -11.56
C ARG A 93 -14.52 -9.64 -11.87
N ASN A 94 -14.69 -8.32 -11.78
CA ASN A 94 -13.61 -7.36 -11.82
C ASN A 94 -12.76 -7.45 -10.54
N HIS A 95 -11.46 -7.69 -10.67
CA HIS A 95 -10.51 -7.83 -9.56
C HIS A 95 -9.63 -6.60 -9.28
N PHE A 96 -10.01 -5.41 -9.76
CA PHE A 96 -9.21 -4.21 -9.57
C PHE A 96 -8.93 -3.90 -8.10
N ASP A 97 -9.94 -4.04 -7.24
CA ASP A 97 -9.77 -3.80 -5.81
C ASP A 97 -8.73 -4.72 -5.17
N ARG A 98 -8.79 -6.01 -5.49
CA ARG A 98 -7.80 -7.00 -5.08
C ARG A 98 -6.38 -6.66 -5.52
N ILE A 99 -6.23 -6.06 -6.71
CA ILE A 99 -4.94 -5.56 -7.20
C ILE A 99 -4.47 -4.38 -6.35
N VAL A 100 -5.37 -3.46 -5.98
CA VAL A 100 -5.04 -2.33 -5.10
C VAL A 100 -4.62 -2.81 -3.71
N HIS A 101 -5.31 -3.81 -3.14
CA HIS A 101 -4.92 -4.46 -1.88
C HIS A 101 -3.54 -5.13 -1.96
N PHE A 102 -3.26 -5.86 -3.04
CA PHE A 102 -1.93 -6.39 -3.29
C PHE A 102 -0.86 -5.28 -3.36
N CYS A 103 -1.15 -4.21 -4.11
CA CYS A 103 -0.28 -3.04 -4.22
C CYS A 103 -0.09 -2.33 -2.87
N PHE A 104 -1.11 -2.28 -2.00
CA PHE A 104 -0.98 -1.74 -0.64
C PHE A 104 0.09 -2.52 0.12
N GLY A 105 -0.04 -3.85 0.18
CA GLY A 105 0.94 -4.73 0.83
C GLY A 105 2.35 -4.58 0.26
N LEU A 106 2.48 -4.46 -1.06
CA LEU A 106 3.77 -4.34 -1.73
C LEU A 106 4.42 -2.96 -1.55
N PHE A 107 3.66 -1.88 -1.74
CA PHE A 107 4.16 -0.51 -1.82
C PHE A 107 4.37 0.12 -0.44
N PHE A 108 3.53 -0.19 0.55
CA PHE A 108 3.68 0.35 1.91
C PHE A 108 4.73 -0.39 2.74
N GLY A 109 5.22 -1.55 2.27
CA GLY A 109 6.27 -2.27 2.97
C GLY A 109 7.54 -1.44 3.20
N TYR A 110 7.99 -0.69 2.19
CA TYR A 110 9.22 0.11 2.30
C TYR A 110 9.06 1.34 3.23
N PRO A 111 7.99 2.16 3.10
CA PRO A 111 7.67 3.18 4.09
C PRO A 111 7.58 2.68 5.54
N LEU A 112 6.89 1.57 5.78
CA LEU A 112 6.75 1.04 7.13
C LEU A 112 8.08 0.53 7.67
N LEU A 113 8.92 -0.07 6.83
CA LEU A 113 10.27 -0.44 7.23
C LEU A 113 11.06 0.78 7.70
N GLU A 114 11.05 1.88 6.94
CA GLU A 114 11.71 3.13 7.36
C GLU A 114 11.18 3.61 8.72
N LEU A 115 9.88 3.49 8.97
CA LEU A 115 9.28 3.88 10.25
C LEU A 115 9.81 3.00 11.39
N PHE A 116 9.80 1.68 11.22
CA PHE A 116 10.29 0.73 12.23
C PHE A 116 11.81 0.78 12.42
N GLU A 117 12.58 1.20 11.41
CA GLU A 117 14.03 1.43 11.54
C GLU A 117 14.37 2.56 12.52
N ARG A 118 13.42 3.46 12.79
CA ARG A 118 13.58 4.54 13.79
C ARG A 118 13.36 4.06 15.23
N VAL A 119 12.86 2.83 15.43
CA VAL A 119 12.65 2.26 16.78
C VAL A 119 13.94 1.59 17.26
N PRO A 120 14.59 2.10 18.32
CA PRO A 120 15.85 1.55 18.80
C PRO A 120 15.66 0.16 19.42
N GLY A 121 16.65 -0.71 19.26
CA GLY A 121 16.67 -2.05 19.86
C GLY A 121 15.89 -3.13 19.10
N MET A 122 15.18 -2.79 18.03
CA MET A 122 14.46 -3.78 17.22
C MET A 122 15.40 -4.49 16.23
N SER A 123 15.41 -5.82 16.24
CA SER A 123 16.21 -6.61 15.29
C SER A 123 15.65 -6.50 13.87
N ALA A 124 16.48 -6.75 12.84
CA ALA A 124 16.04 -6.68 11.45
C ALA A 124 14.88 -7.65 11.13
N TRP A 125 14.91 -8.85 11.72
CA TRP A 125 13.83 -9.84 11.57
C TRP A 125 12.53 -9.40 12.23
N ILE A 126 12.61 -8.83 13.44
CA ILE A 126 11.42 -8.31 14.12
C ILE A 126 10.84 -7.14 13.32
N ARG A 127 11.66 -6.20 12.83
CA ARG A 127 11.19 -5.10 11.98
C ARG A 127 10.46 -5.60 10.74
N ALA A 128 11.05 -6.54 10.01
CA ALA A 128 10.45 -7.11 8.81
C ALA A 128 9.12 -7.84 9.12
N GLY A 129 9.06 -8.58 10.23
CA GLY A 129 7.82 -9.20 10.70
C GLY A 129 6.75 -8.17 11.09
N MET A 130 7.14 -7.10 11.79
CA MET A 130 6.23 -6.02 12.17
C MET A 130 5.64 -5.31 10.94
N VAL A 131 6.43 -5.09 9.89
CA VAL A 131 5.90 -4.55 8.62
C VAL A 131 4.79 -5.42 8.06
N VAL A 132 5.01 -6.73 7.92
CA VAL A 132 4.00 -7.65 7.36
C VAL A 132 2.74 -7.68 8.23
N VAL A 133 2.90 -7.82 9.55
CA VAL A 133 1.78 -7.85 10.50
C VAL A 133 1.00 -6.54 10.48
N THR A 134 1.67 -5.39 10.44
CA THR A 134 1.03 -4.08 10.36
C THR A 134 0.27 -3.91 9.04
N LEU A 135 0.83 -4.31 7.90
CA LEU A 135 0.15 -4.22 6.61
C LEU A 135 -1.14 -5.05 6.58
N VAL A 136 -1.06 -6.32 6.99
CA VAL A 136 -2.24 -7.20 7.03
C VAL A 136 -3.26 -6.70 8.06
N GLY A 137 -2.80 -6.21 9.21
CA GLY A 137 -3.68 -5.64 10.24
C GLY A 137 -4.40 -4.37 9.76
N LEU A 138 -3.71 -3.48 9.05
CA LEU A 138 -4.29 -2.28 8.46
C LEU A 138 -5.25 -2.62 7.30
N GLY A 139 -4.90 -3.60 6.46
CA GLY A 139 -5.79 -4.11 5.41
C GLY A 139 -7.07 -4.69 5.99
N GLY A 140 -6.98 -5.54 7.02
CA GLY A 140 -8.15 -6.08 7.69
C GLY A 140 -8.96 -5.01 8.44
N LEU A 141 -8.32 -3.99 9.01
CA LEU A 141 -9.02 -2.86 9.59
C LEU A 141 -9.82 -2.07 8.54
N TRP A 142 -9.26 -1.91 7.33
CA TRP A 142 -9.96 -1.28 6.22
C TRP A 142 -11.24 -2.03 5.85
N GLU A 143 -11.16 -3.36 5.66
CA GLU A 143 -12.33 -4.21 5.38
C GLU A 143 -13.42 -4.07 6.45
N ILE A 144 -13.02 -4.02 7.72
CA ILE A 144 -13.95 -3.85 8.83
C ILE A 144 -14.64 -2.48 8.74
N LEU A 145 -13.87 -1.41 8.51
CA LEU A 145 -14.40 -0.06 8.39
C LEU A 145 -15.36 0.07 7.20
N GLU A 146 -14.99 -0.48 6.06
CA GLU A 146 -15.82 -0.48 4.85
C GLU A 146 -17.13 -1.25 5.08
N SER A 147 -17.07 -2.39 5.77
CA SER A 147 -18.26 -3.15 6.14
C SER A 147 -19.20 -2.37 7.07
N TRP A 148 -18.66 -1.54 7.97
CA TRP A 148 -19.45 -0.70 8.86
C TRP A 148 -20.09 0.48 8.12
N VAL A 149 -19.31 1.16 7.28
CA VAL A 149 -19.79 2.30 6.48
C VAL A 149 -20.92 1.85 5.57
N THR A 150 -20.74 0.73 4.86
CA THR A 150 -21.76 0.20 3.94
C THR A 150 -23.07 -0.12 4.67
N ARG A 151 -23.00 -0.70 5.87
CA ARG A 151 -24.20 -1.00 6.69
C ARG A 151 -24.95 0.26 7.16
N ILE A 152 -24.26 1.37 7.35
CA ILE A 152 -24.85 2.62 7.83
C ILE A 152 -25.43 3.45 6.68
N VAL A 153 -24.68 3.55 5.57
CA VAL A 153 -25.01 4.47 4.46
C VAL A 153 -25.98 3.81 3.47
N HIS A 154 -25.87 2.51 3.24
CA HIS A 154 -26.72 1.80 2.28
C HIS A 154 -27.27 0.48 2.86
N PRO A 155 -28.12 0.56 3.90
CA PRO A 155 -28.71 -0.61 4.54
C PRO A 155 -29.53 -1.48 3.56
N GLU A 156 -30.11 -0.88 2.51
CA GLU A 156 -30.87 -1.60 1.47
C GLU A 156 -30.02 -2.27 0.38
N LEU A 157 -28.77 -1.83 0.15
CA LEU A 157 -27.89 -2.42 -0.88
C LEU A 157 -27.01 -3.57 -0.35
N GLY A 158 -26.93 -3.76 0.98
CA GLY A 158 -26.31 -4.94 1.60
C GLY A 158 -24.91 -5.26 1.07
N LEU A 159 -24.66 -6.54 0.75
CA LEU A 159 -23.39 -7.04 0.17
C LEU A 159 -23.12 -6.55 -1.26
N ALA A 160 -24.07 -5.94 -1.96
CA ALA A 160 -23.92 -5.54 -3.36
C ALA A 160 -23.16 -4.22 -3.54
N TYR A 161 -23.11 -3.37 -2.51
CA TYR A 161 -22.45 -2.04 -2.60
C TYR A 161 -20.94 -2.09 -2.34
N LEU A 162 -20.46 -3.10 -1.61
CA LEU A 162 -19.07 -3.23 -1.13
C LEU A 162 -18.01 -3.48 -2.23
N GLY A 163 -18.33 -3.33 -3.52
CA GLY A 163 -17.44 -3.82 -4.58
C GLY A 163 -17.29 -5.35 -4.61
N ALA A 164 -17.92 -6.05 -3.66
CA ALA A 164 -17.89 -7.50 -3.51
C ALA A 164 -18.46 -8.26 -4.70
N GLN A 165 -19.30 -7.62 -5.51
CA GLN A 165 -19.84 -8.22 -6.75
C GLN A 165 -20.47 -9.61 -6.50
N GLY A 166 -21.09 -9.79 -5.31
CA GLY A 166 -21.68 -11.06 -4.87
C GLY A 166 -20.72 -12.06 -4.22
N ASP A 167 -19.44 -11.73 -4.05
CA ASP A 167 -18.44 -12.57 -3.38
C ASP A 167 -18.55 -12.42 -1.85
N ILE A 168 -19.06 -13.43 -1.15
CA ILE A 168 -19.17 -13.40 0.32
C ILE A 168 -17.81 -13.45 1.03
N TRP A 169 -16.75 -13.83 0.30
CA TRP A 169 -15.38 -13.96 0.82
C TRP A 169 -14.47 -12.83 0.37
N ASP A 170 -15.05 -11.73 -0.12
CA ASP A 170 -14.35 -10.60 -0.70
C ASP A 170 -13.25 -10.06 0.24
N ALA A 171 -13.67 -9.58 1.40
CA ALA A 171 -12.80 -9.07 2.43
C ALA A 171 -11.65 -10.03 2.80
N GLN A 172 -11.93 -11.34 2.90
CA GLN A 172 -10.88 -12.33 3.20
C GLN A 172 -9.88 -12.47 2.05
N LYS A 173 -10.34 -12.39 0.81
CA LYS A 173 -9.47 -12.44 -0.38
C LYS A 173 -8.66 -11.15 -0.54
N ASP A 174 -9.20 -10.00 -0.14
CA ASP A 174 -8.50 -8.72 -0.21
C ASP A 174 -7.48 -8.55 0.93
N MET A 175 -7.80 -9.05 2.13
CA MET A 175 -6.80 -9.28 3.18
C MET A 175 -5.69 -10.25 2.73
N ALA A 176 -6.05 -11.34 2.04
CA ALA A 176 -5.06 -12.28 1.50
C ALA A 176 -4.19 -11.65 0.41
N ALA A 177 -4.77 -10.83 -0.48
CA ALA A 177 -4.02 -10.07 -1.47
C ALA A 177 -3.01 -9.11 -0.82
N THR A 178 -3.42 -8.42 0.23
CA THR A 178 -2.54 -7.59 1.06
C THR A 178 -1.38 -8.40 1.64
N LEU A 179 -1.65 -9.60 2.18
CA LEU A 179 -0.63 -10.51 2.66
C LEU A 179 0.35 -10.91 1.54
N TYR A 180 -0.14 -11.29 0.37
CA TYR A 180 0.72 -11.70 -0.74
C TYR A 180 1.63 -10.55 -1.23
N GLY A 181 1.10 -9.33 -1.30
CA GLY A 181 1.90 -8.14 -1.59
C GLY A 181 3.01 -7.91 -0.56
N ALA A 182 2.67 -8.02 0.72
CA ALA A 182 3.62 -7.87 1.83
C ALA A 182 4.70 -8.97 1.83
N LEU A 183 4.33 -10.22 1.50
CA LEU A 183 5.27 -11.33 1.37
C LEU A 183 6.21 -11.15 0.16
N LEU A 184 5.71 -10.64 -0.96
CA LEU A 184 6.56 -10.30 -2.11
C LEU A 184 7.54 -9.18 -1.75
N TRP A 185 7.07 -8.13 -1.07
CA TRP A 185 7.94 -7.09 -0.54
C TRP A 185 9.04 -7.67 0.35
N LEU A 186 8.69 -8.59 1.27
CA LEU A 186 9.63 -9.24 2.16
C LEU A 186 10.66 -10.08 1.37
N ALA A 187 10.22 -10.81 0.35
CA ALA A 187 11.11 -11.58 -0.52
C ALA A 187 12.11 -10.66 -1.25
N ILE A 188 11.64 -9.54 -1.81
CA ILE A 188 12.50 -8.53 -2.45
C ILE A 188 13.51 -7.98 -1.44
N MET A 189 13.07 -7.66 -0.21
CA MET A 189 13.92 -7.15 0.86
C MET A 189 15.02 -8.17 1.22
N VAL A 190 14.66 -9.44 1.46
CA VAL A 190 15.63 -10.50 1.78
C VAL A 190 16.62 -10.75 0.64
N CYS A 191 16.16 -10.76 -0.61
CA CYS A 191 17.03 -10.89 -1.77
C CYS A 191 18.00 -9.70 -1.90
N SER A 192 17.51 -8.47 -1.71
CA SER A 192 18.33 -7.26 -1.75
C SER A 192 19.33 -7.18 -0.58
N TRP A 193 18.96 -7.70 0.60
CA TRP A 193 19.84 -7.79 1.75
C TRP A 193 20.95 -8.81 1.53
N LYS A 194 20.63 -9.99 0.97
CA LYS A 194 21.65 -10.97 0.56
C LYS A 194 22.60 -10.38 -0.48
N TRP A 195 22.11 -9.56 -1.40
CA TRP A 195 22.94 -8.82 -2.35
C TRP A 195 23.87 -7.81 -1.67
N LYS A 196 23.39 -7.06 -0.67
CA LYS A 196 24.26 -6.16 0.12
C LYS A 196 25.20 -6.92 1.07
N GLY A 197 24.81 -8.09 1.56
CA GLY A 197 25.64 -8.96 2.42
C GLY A 197 26.86 -9.54 1.71
N VAL A 198 26.82 -9.72 0.39
CA VAL A 198 27.99 -10.08 -0.44
C VAL A 198 28.96 -8.91 -0.60
N LEU A 199 28.48 -7.65 -0.50
CA LEU A 199 29.32 -6.45 -0.58
C LEU A 199 29.79 -5.94 0.81
N PHE A 200 29.04 -6.20 1.88
CA PHE A 200 29.32 -5.66 3.22
C PHE A 200 30.36 -6.47 4.01
N ILE A 201 30.57 -7.76 3.68
CA ILE A 201 31.66 -8.56 4.25
C ILE A 201 33.04 -8.01 3.81
N ARG A 202 33.11 -7.17 2.78
CA ARG A 202 34.38 -6.61 2.26
C ARG A 202 34.71 -5.19 2.70
N ILE A 203 33.81 -4.49 3.43
CA ILE A 203 34.03 -3.09 3.86
C ILE A 203 34.19 -2.97 5.38
N THR A 204 33.69 -3.94 6.17
CA THR A 204 34.17 -4.11 7.55
C THR A 204 35.30 -5.12 7.53
N GLY A 205 36.54 -4.64 7.34
CA GLY A 205 37.74 -5.45 7.47
C GLY A 205 37.77 -6.19 8.83
N LYS A 206 37.31 -7.44 8.81
CA LYS A 206 37.68 -8.47 9.78
C LYS A 206 38.29 -9.62 8.99
N ASP A 207 39.41 -9.29 8.35
CA ASP A 207 40.43 -10.30 8.08
C ASP A 207 41.19 -10.52 9.38
N GLY A 208 41.25 -11.77 9.83
CA GLY A 208 41.94 -12.12 11.05
C GLY A 208 41.76 -13.58 11.45
N ARG A 209 42.02 -14.51 10.54
CA ARG A 209 42.49 -15.84 10.97
C ARG A 209 43.90 -15.69 11.54
N SER A 210 44.06 -16.05 12.81
CA SER A 210 45.25 -16.71 13.38
C SER A 210 44.79 -17.29 14.73
N SER A 211 44.49 -18.58 14.86
CA SER A 211 45.44 -19.70 14.95
C SER A 211 46.52 -19.51 16.04
N THR A 212 46.43 -20.39 17.05
CA THR A 212 47.50 -21.02 17.87
C THR A 212 48.21 -20.28 19.02
N CYS A 213 48.25 -20.99 20.17
CA CYS A 213 49.26 -21.10 21.25
C CYS A 213 50.04 -19.84 21.67
N VAL A 214 50.11 -19.48 22.96
CA VAL A 214 50.63 -20.23 24.13
C VAL A 214 49.87 -19.82 25.40
#